data_AF-A0A5A8C222-F1
#
_entry.id   AF-A0A5A8C222-F1
#
_cell.length_a   1.000
_cell.length_b   1.000
_cell.length_c   1.000
_cell.angle_alpha   90.00
_cell.angle_beta   90.00
_cell.angle_gamma   90.00
#
_symmetry.space_group_name_H-M   'P 1'
#
loop_
_entity.id
_entity.type
_entity.pdbx_description
1 polymer ?
#
loop_
_entity_poly.entity_id
_entity_poly.type
_entity_poly.pdbx_seq_one_letter_code
_entity_poly.pdbx_strand_id
1 'polypeptide(L)'
;MEAGTAVRIPPATSASGYAGFGSCFALMGDLDGNGFGDLMVGHRGAGSFVGSGAVDILYLAKGGAVKSRVTHSKTAGAFQYRTRDLDLLGDACVCSLDTDLDGDSSTIECFVSATGDWTGGVAYERYAQGAVWSVRFTKSSGASAISPVAFNNAYLPIRNLGFVNNFEFGSALAILGGSASALRLAVGMQGHSIDSNGDRDGKVHILTISSSGRAALFRPRRSTRHLGGRHLCAFVRPDPTPRPLPLGRPLALQTC
;
A
#
# COMPACT_ATOMS: atom_id res chain seq x y z
N MET A 1 -18.88 14.24 -30.66
CA MET A 1 -18.11 13.94 -29.43
C MET A 1 -19.14 13.71 -28.35
N GLU A 2 -19.39 12.46 -27.96
CA GLU A 2 -20.27 12.21 -26.82
C GLU A 2 -19.63 12.81 -25.58
N ALA A 3 -20.38 13.64 -24.86
CA ALA A 3 -19.96 14.20 -23.59
C ALA A 3 -19.59 13.03 -22.66
N GLY A 4 -18.37 13.03 -22.11
CA GLY A 4 -17.92 11.99 -21.20
C GLY A 4 -18.94 11.82 -20.07
N THR A 5 -19.56 10.64 -19.99
CA THR A 5 -20.59 10.35 -19.02
C THR A 5 -19.96 10.31 -17.64
N ALA A 6 -20.11 11.39 -16.86
CA ALA A 6 -19.80 11.35 -15.44
C ALA A 6 -20.81 10.42 -14.76
N VAL A 7 -20.40 9.19 -14.45
CA VAL A 7 -21.22 8.26 -13.68
C VAL A 7 -21.23 8.75 -12.24
N ARG A 8 -22.35 9.35 -11.81
CA ARG A 8 -22.55 9.75 -10.42
C ARG A 8 -22.68 8.50 -9.56
N ILE A 9 -21.67 8.22 -8.74
CA ILE A 9 -21.72 7.16 -7.72
C ILE A 9 -22.18 7.81 -6.41
N PRO A 10 -23.45 7.62 -5.97
CA PRO A 10 -23.90 8.16 -4.70
C PRO A 10 -23.12 7.51 -3.54
N PRO A 11 -22.74 8.26 -2.49
CA PRO A 11 -22.02 7.72 -1.34
C PRO A 11 -22.89 6.70 -0.58
N ALA A 12 -22.27 5.63 -0.07
CA ALA A 12 -22.98 4.58 0.67
C ALA A 12 -23.50 5.04 2.04
N THR A 13 -22.92 6.10 2.62
CA THR A 13 -23.38 6.70 3.88
C THR A 13 -23.33 8.22 3.80
N SER A 14 -24.49 8.84 4.01
CA SER A 14 -24.71 10.28 4.04
C SER A 14 -24.55 10.80 5.47
N ALA A 15 -23.46 11.50 5.78
CA ALA A 15 -23.39 12.28 7.02
C ALA A 15 -22.60 13.59 6.90
N SER A 16 -21.64 13.70 5.99
CA SER A 16 -20.98 14.99 5.69
C SER A 16 -20.58 15.04 4.23
N GLY A 17 -21.03 16.09 3.54
CA GLY A 17 -20.74 16.28 2.12
C GLY A 17 -19.24 16.23 1.85
N TYR A 18 -18.85 15.33 0.95
CA TYR A 18 -17.58 15.23 0.24
C TYR A 18 -16.31 15.70 0.99
N ALA A 19 -15.49 14.76 1.46
CA ALA A 19 -14.10 15.10 1.80
C ALA A 19 -13.04 14.19 1.14
N GLY A 20 -13.42 13.42 0.11
CA GLY A 20 -12.44 12.79 -0.78
C GLY A 20 -12.84 11.44 -1.36
N PHE A 21 -14.07 11.26 -1.86
CA PHE A 21 -14.34 10.12 -2.75
C PHE A 21 -13.45 10.24 -3.99
N GLY A 22 -12.79 9.15 -4.38
CA GLY A 22 -11.76 9.19 -5.41
C GLY A 22 -10.40 9.68 -4.91
N SER A 23 -10.15 9.67 -3.58
CA SER A 23 -8.84 9.98 -3.02
C SER A 23 -7.74 9.05 -3.52
N CYS A 24 -8.10 7.79 -3.80
CA CYS A 24 -7.25 6.82 -4.48
C CYS A 24 -8.08 5.92 -5.39
N PHE A 25 -7.42 5.28 -6.35
CA PHE A 25 -8.00 4.23 -7.17
C PHE A 25 -6.97 3.11 -7.41
N ALA A 26 -7.44 1.88 -7.41
CA ALA A 26 -6.64 0.71 -7.77
C ALA A 26 -7.47 -0.26 -8.60
N LEU A 27 -6.91 -0.71 -9.72
CA LEU A 27 -7.50 -1.80 -10.49
C LEU A 27 -7.48 -3.08 -9.66
N MET A 28 -8.59 -3.83 -9.67
CA MET A 28 -8.72 -5.10 -8.93
C MET A 28 -8.81 -6.32 -9.86
N GLY A 29 -8.82 -6.12 -11.18
CA GLY A 29 -9.14 -7.18 -12.13
C GLY A 29 -10.62 -7.53 -12.08
N ASP A 30 -11.03 -8.60 -12.76
CA ASP A 30 -12.43 -9.06 -12.78
C ASP A 30 -12.72 -9.88 -11.52
N LEU A 31 -13.42 -9.28 -10.55
CA LEU A 31 -13.75 -9.92 -9.28
C LEU A 31 -15.05 -10.72 -9.37
N ASP A 32 -16.03 -10.28 -10.16
CA ASP A 32 -17.32 -10.96 -10.27
C ASP A 32 -17.46 -11.93 -11.45
N GLY A 33 -16.40 -12.10 -12.24
CA GLY A 33 -16.31 -13.05 -13.34
C GLY A 33 -17.10 -12.64 -14.57
N ASN A 34 -17.35 -11.33 -14.75
CA ASN A 34 -18.17 -10.81 -15.85
C ASN A 34 -17.37 -10.46 -17.12
N GLY A 35 -16.05 -10.62 -17.08
CA GLY A 35 -15.10 -10.33 -18.15
C GLY A 35 -14.58 -8.88 -18.20
N PHE A 36 -14.94 -8.03 -17.24
CA PHE A 36 -14.51 -6.63 -17.15
C PHE A 36 -13.79 -6.36 -15.82
N GLY A 37 -12.79 -5.47 -15.86
CA GLY A 37 -12.01 -5.14 -14.68
C GLY A 37 -12.79 -4.25 -13.71
N ASP A 38 -12.71 -4.58 -12.42
CA ASP A 38 -13.31 -3.87 -11.31
C ASP A 38 -12.30 -2.91 -10.63
N LEU A 39 -12.83 -2.03 -9.78
CA LEU A 39 -12.07 -0.91 -9.22
C LEU A 39 -12.26 -0.78 -7.70
N MET A 40 -11.14 -0.60 -6.99
CA MET A 40 -11.13 -0.08 -5.63
C MET A 40 -11.06 1.45 -5.66
N VAL A 41 -11.89 2.12 -4.87
CA VAL A 41 -11.90 3.58 -4.76
C VAL A 41 -11.85 4.00 -3.30
N GLY A 42 -10.91 4.89 -2.99
CA GLY A 42 -10.77 5.48 -1.67
C GLY A 42 -11.79 6.57 -1.39
N HIS A 43 -12.18 6.68 -0.11
CA HIS A 43 -13.04 7.72 0.39
C HIS A 43 -12.56 8.15 1.78
N ARG A 44 -11.43 8.87 1.86
CA ARG A 44 -10.76 9.24 3.13
C ARG A 44 -11.60 9.96 4.18
N GLY A 45 -12.68 10.62 3.75
CA GLY A 45 -13.62 11.33 4.63
C GLY A 45 -14.95 10.61 4.90
N ALA A 46 -15.12 9.38 4.41
CA ALA A 46 -16.38 8.64 4.50
C ALA A 46 -16.74 8.19 5.92
N GLY A 47 -18.00 7.82 6.10
CA GLY A 47 -18.51 7.12 7.27
C GLY A 47 -19.38 7.99 8.15
N SER A 48 -19.90 7.40 9.22
CA SER A 48 -20.73 8.10 10.21
C SER A 48 -19.92 8.95 11.19
N PHE A 49 -18.59 8.91 11.09
CA PHE A 49 -17.66 9.60 11.97
C PHE A 49 -16.70 10.48 11.16
N VAL A 50 -16.30 11.61 11.74
CA VAL A 50 -15.43 12.58 11.05
C VAL A 50 -14.10 11.94 10.70
N GLY A 51 -13.78 11.91 9.40
CA GLY A 51 -12.50 11.41 8.90
C GLY A 51 -12.24 9.92 9.16
N SER A 52 -13.26 9.10 9.43
CA SER A 52 -13.04 7.65 9.59
C SER A 52 -12.59 6.98 8.30
N GLY A 53 -13.06 7.50 7.15
CA GLY A 53 -12.72 6.98 5.84
C GLY A 53 -13.41 5.66 5.48
N ALA A 54 -13.29 5.29 4.21
CA ALA A 54 -13.75 4.03 3.66
C ALA A 54 -13.05 3.73 2.34
N VAL A 55 -13.24 2.49 1.88
CA VAL A 55 -12.96 2.08 0.51
C VAL A 55 -14.18 1.41 -0.09
N ASP A 56 -14.39 1.66 -1.36
CA ASP A 56 -15.46 1.10 -2.15
C ASP A 56 -14.91 0.19 -3.22
N ILE A 57 -15.49 -0.99 -3.35
CA ILE A 57 -15.26 -1.88 -4.48
C ILE A 57 -16.41 -1.64 -5.45
N LEU A 58 -16.08 -1.22 -6.67
CA LEU A 58 -17.01 -0.96 -7.75
C LEU A 58 -16.91 -2.11 -8.76
N TYR A 59 -18.01 -2.82 -8.95
CA TYR A 59 -18.13 -3.82 -10.00
C TYR A 59 -18.51 -3.12 -11.30
N LEU A 60 -17.74 -3.31 -12.35
CA LEU A 60 -17.93 -2.63 -13.62
C LEU A 60 -18.52 -3.57 -14.66
N ALA A 61 -19.39 -3.03 -15.49
CA ALA A 61 -19.91 -3.69 -16.68
C ALA A 61 -19.14 -3.25 -17.93
N LYS A 62 -19.47 -3.88 -19.06
CA LYS A 62 -18.96 -3.48 -20.38
C LYS A 62 -19.08 -1.97 -20.59
N GLY A 63 -17.97 -1.35 -20.99
CA GLY A 63 -17.91 0.10 -21.21
C GLY A 63 -17.71 0.95 -19.96
N GLY A 64 -17.43 0.34 -18.80
CA GLY A 64 -17.04 1.05 -17.57
C GLY A 64 -18.20 1.57 -16.71
N ALA A 65 -19.44 1.14 -17.00
CA ALA A 65 -20.59 1.47 -16.18
C ALA A 65 -20.53 0.73 -14.83
N VAL A 66 -20.88 1.39 -13.73
CA VAL A 66 -20.92 0.75 -12.40
C VAL A 66 -22.18 -0.12 -12.29
N LYS A 67 -21.98 -1.43 -12.10
CA LYS A 67 -23.03 -2.44 -11.91
C LYS A 67 -23.50 -2.49 -10.46
N SER A 68 -22.55 -2.52 -9.52
CA SER A 68 -22.82 -2.56 -8.09
C SER A 68 -21.62 -2.05 -7.29
N ARG A 69 -21.83 -1.86 -5.99
CA ARG A 69 -20.82 -1.34 -5.06
C ARG A 69 -20.88 -2.09 -3.73
N VAL A 70 -19.72 -2.34 -3.14
CA VAL A 70 -19.56 -2.81 -1.76
C VAL A 70 -18.65 -1.85 -1.01
N THR A 71 -19.02 -1.47 0.22
CA THR A 71 -18.26 -0.53 1.04
C THR A 71 -17.62 -1.23 2.23
N HIS A 72 -16.34 -0.95 2.45
CA HIS A 72 -15.60 -1.36 3.64
C HIS A 72 -15.13 -0.12 4.40
N SER A 73 -15.49 -0.02 5.67
CA SER A 73 -15.29 1.15 6.54
C SER A 73 -15.22 0.74 8.01
N LYS A 74 -15.05 1.72 8.90
CA LYS A 74 -15.15 1.52 10.36
C LYS A 74 -16.44 0.83 10.81
N THR A 75 -17.53 0.97 10.07
CA THR A 75 -18.84 0.40 10.45
C THR A 75 -19.28 -0.75 9.54
N ALA A 76 -18.47 -1.16 8.55
CA ALA A 76 -18.83 -2.21 7.62
C ALA A 76 -17.60 -2.97 7.07
N GLY A 77 -17.71 -4.29 6.92
CA GLY A 77 -16.72 -5.07 6.18
C GLY A 77 -15.32 -5.09 6.83
N ALA A 78 -14.27 -4.89 6.02
CA ALA A 78 -12.88 -5.17 6.37
C ALA A 78 -12.36 -4.44 7.62
N PHE A 79 -12.83 -3.21 7.84
CA PHE A 79 -12.26 -2.29 8.83
C PHE A 79 -13.18 -2.08 10.03
N GLN A 80 -14.20 -2.92 10.17
CA GLN A 80 -15.22 -2.75 11.20
C GLN A 80 -14.60 -2.77 12.60
N TYR A 81 -14.75 -1.66 13.34
CA TYR A 81 -14.13 -1.41 14.66
C TYR A 81 -12.59 -1.51 14.72
N ARG A 82 -11.92 -1.62 13.56
CA ARG A 82 -10.46 -1.72 13.44
C ARG A 82 -9.79 -0.37 13.17
N THR A 83 -10.57 0.59 12.69
CA THR A 83 -10.16 2.00 12.49
C THR A 83 -10.92 2.91 13.46
N ARG A 84 -10.38 4.09 13.73
CA ARG A 84 -10.93 5.13 14.61
C ARG A 84 -11.39 6.33 13.78
N ASP A 85 -11.87 7.34 14.49
CA ASP A 85 -12.19 8.62 13.88
C ASP A 85 -10.88 9.31 13.51
N LEU A 86 -10.88 10.05 12.40
CA LEU A 86 -9.70 10.73 11.86
C LEU A 86 -8.58 9.81 11.33
N ASP A 87 -8.80 8.50 11.18
CA ASP A 87 -7.81 7.57 10.60
C ASP A 87 -7.56 7.80 9.11
N LEU A 88 -8.47 8.49 8.41
CA LEU A 88 -8.39 8.81 6.98
C LEU A 88 -8.21 7.57 6.09
N LEU A 89 -8.93 6.49 6.40
CA LEU A 89 -8.90 5.26 5.61
C LEU A 89 -9.25 5.50 4.13
N GLY A 90 -8.43 5.01 3.22
CA GLY A 90 -8.61 5.16 1.77
C GLY A 90 -7.89 6.36 1.18
N ASP A 91 -6.89 6.92 1.87
CA ASP A 91 -6.07 8.03 1.34
C ASP A 91 -5.18 7.57 0.18
N ALA A 92 -4.61 6.36 0.27
CA ALA A 92 -3.90 5.69 -0.83
C ALA A 92 -4.31 4.21 -0.90
N CYS A 93 -4.29 3.64 -2.10
CA CYS A 93 -4.59 2.23 -2.30
C CYS A 93 -3.85 1.64 -3.51
N VAL A 94 -3.53 0.35 -3.47
CA VAL A 94 -2.95 -0.41 -4.59
C VAL A 94 -3.31 -1.88 -4.44
N CYS A 95 -3.53 -2.59 -5.56
CA CYS A 95 -3.78 -4.03 -5.57
C CYS A 95 -2.81 -4.76 -6.49
N SER A 96 -2.50 -6.01 -6.15
CA SER A 96 -1.61 -6.87 -6.93
C SER A 96 -2.40 -7.66 -7.97
N LEU A 97 -2.32 -7.24 -9.24
CA LEU A 97 -3.01 -7.94 -10.35
C LEU A 97 -2.25 -9.15 -10.87
N ASP A 98 -0.91 -9.06 -10.88
CA ASP A 98 -0.04 -10.02 -11.57
C ASP A 98 0.60 -11.03 -10.62
N THR A 99 0.59 -10.75 -9.31
CA THR A 99 1.21 -11.59 -8.29
C THR A 99 0.18 -11.93 -7.24
N ASP A 100 -0.31 -13.15 -7.31
CA ASP A 100 -1.09 -13.77 -6.24
C ASP A 100 -0.13 -14.14 -5.11
N LEU A 101 -0.22 -13.43 -3.99
CA LEU A 101 0.77 -13.51 -2.91
C LEU A 101 0.67 -14.79 -2.08
N ASP A 102 -0.47 -15.47 -2.10
CA ASP A 102 -0.69 -16.73 -1.38
C ASP A 102 -1.04 -17.92 -2.28
N GLY A 103 -1.19 -17.70 -3.58
CA GLY A 103 -1.39 -18.73 -4.58
C GLY A 103 -2.80 -19.33 -4.58
N ASP A 104 -3.75 -18.71 -3.86
CA ASP A 104 -5.10 -19.23 -3.75
C ASP A 104 -5.97 -18.90 -4.98
N SER A 105 -5.57 -17.91 -5.79
CA SER A 105 -6.22 -17.33 -6.97
C SER A 105 -7.65 -16.82 -6.78
N SER A 106 -8.23 -17.08 -5.61
CA SER A 106 -9.59 -16.82 -5.18
C SER A 106 -9.72 -15.46 -4.50
N THR A 107 -8.59 -14.90 -4.08
CA THR A 107 -8.50 -13.56 -3.52
C THR A 107 -7.60 -12.66 -4.36
N ILE A 108 -7.68 -11.37 -4.08
CA ILE A 108 -6.73 -10.37 -4.54
C ILE A 108 -6.14 -9.65 -3.33
N GLU A 109 -4.82 -9.47 -3.33
CA GLU A 109 -4.13 -8.68 -2.32
C GLU A 109 -4.20 -7.20 -2.65
N CYS A 110 -4.76 -6.44 -1.71
CA CYS A 110 -4.81 -5.00 -1.77
C CYS A 110 -4.19 -4.40 -0.52
N PHE A 111 -3.64 -3.19 -0.70
CA PHE A 111 -3.10 -2.37 0.36
C PHE A 111 -3.88 -1.08 0.41
N VAL A 112 -4.28 -0.67 1.62
CA VAL A 112 -5.04 0.56 1.85
C VAL A 112 -4.41 1.34 2.98
N SER A 113 -4.18 2.62 2.77
CA SER A 113 -3.62 3.50 3.78
C SER A 113 -4.71 4.13 4.65
N ALA A 114 -4.36 4.32 5.91
CA ALA A 114 -5.06 5.14 6.89
C ALA A 114 -4.03 6.10 7.48
N THR A 115 -3.75 7.19 6.76
CA THR A 115 -2.65 8.13 7.08
C THR A 115 -2.87 8.88 8.39
N GLY A 116 -4.12 8.96 8.83
CA GLY A 116 -4.53 9.54 10.10
C GLY A 116 -4.42 8.60 11.32
N ASP A 117 -4.13 7.31 11.10
CA ASP A 117 -4.19 6.29 12.16
C ASP A 117 -3.28 6.64 13.35
N TRP A 118 -3.88 6.57 14.55
CA TRP A 118 -3.26 6.81 15.84
C TRP A 118 -3.36 5.55 16.71
N THR A 119 -2.28 4.77 16.80
CA THR A 119 -2.26 3.55 17.63
C THR A 119 -1.71 3.76 19.05
N GLY A 120 -1.78 4.99 19.56
CA GLY A 120 -1.69 5.28 21.00
C GLY A 120 -0.27 5.31 21.57
N GLY A 121 0.18 6.52 21.91
CA GLY A 121 1.36 6.76 22.73
C GLY A 121 1.45 8.21 23.16
N VAL A 122 1.15 8.46 24.44
CA VAL A 122 1.22 9.71 25.23
C VAL A 122 0.44 10.94 24.74
N ALA A 123 -0.26 11.55 25.70
CA ALA A 123 -1.38 12.48 25.54
C ALA A 123 -1.02 13.92 25.13
N TYR A 124 0.00 14.17 24.29
CA TYR A 124 0.33 15.56 23.94
C TYR A 124 0.84 15.85 22.53
N GLU A 125 0.70 14.91 21.60
CA GLU A 125 1.19 15.11 20.23
C GLU A 125 0.10 14.74 19.21
N ARG A 126 -0.42 15.77 18.52
CA ARG A 126 -1.48 15.74 17.50
C ARG A 126 -0.99 15.12 16.19
N TYR A 127 -0.37 13.96 16.28
CA TYR A 127 0.58 13.49 15.28
C TYR A 127 0.18 12.09 14.84
N ALA A 128 -0.63 12.05 13.78
CA ALA A 128 -1.07 10.83 13.12
C ALA A 128 0.14 10.06 12.60
N GLN A 129 0.33 8.84 13.13
CA GLN A 129 1.45 7.98 12.78
C GLN A 129 1.21 7.20 11.49
N GLY A 130 -0.03 7.16 11.00
CA GLY A 130 -0.40 6.49 9.76
C GLY A 130 -0.23 4.98 9.82
N ALA A 131 -0.99 4.29 8.98
CA ALA A 131 -0.92 2.86 8.82
C ALA A 131 -1.19 2.44 7.39
N VAL A 132 -0.69 1.26 7.03
CA VAL A 132 -1.09 0.57 5.81
C VAL A 132 -1.69 -0.76 6.20
N TRP A 133 -2.85 -1.06 5.62
CA TRP A 133 -3.61 -2.28 5.80
C TRP A 133 -3.36 -3.20 4.61
N SER A 134 -2.83 -4.39 4.86
CA SER A 134 -2.91 -5.51 3.93
C SER A 134 -4.30 -6.13 4.05
N VAL A 135 -5.06 -6.19 2.96
CA VAL A 135 -6.40 -6.77 2.91
C VAL A 135 -6.50 -7.69 1.70
N ARG A 136 -6.98 -8.91 1.92
CA ARG A 136 -7.34 -9.81 0.81
C ARG A 136 -8.82 -9.69 0.54
N PHE A 137 -9.22 -9.53 -0.70
CA PHE A 137 -10.62 -9.50 -1.09
C PHE A 137 -10.96 -10.73 -1.92
N THR A 138 -12.05 -11.42 -1.59
CA THR A 138 -12.54 -12.53 -2.43
C THR A 138 -12.92 -12.03 -3.81
N LYS A 139 -12.59 -12.77 -4.86
CA LYS A 139 -13.14 -12.60 -6.21
C LYS A 139 -14.57 -13.13 -6.24
N SER A 140 -15.52 -12.27 -5.85
CA SER A 140 -16.95 -12.50 -5.96
C SER A 140 -17.68 -11.18 -6.12
N SER A 141 -18.96 -11.20 -6.49
CA SER A 141 -19.84 -10.01 -6.59
C SER A 141 -20.12 -9.30 -5.24
N GLY A 142 -19.61 -9.85 -4.14
CA GLY A 142 -19.75 -9.34 -2.78
C GLY A 142 -18.43 -9.39 -2.01
N ALA A 143 -17.31 -9.09 -2.70
CA ALA A 143 -15.94 -9.12 -2.21
C ALA A 143 -15.84 -8.94 -0.69
N SER A 144 -15.63 -10.07 -0.01
CA SER A 144 -15.45 -10.09 1.43
C SER A 144 -13.98 -9.93 1.74
N ALA A 145 -13.68 -9.12 2.75
CA ALA A 145 -12.33 -8.92 3.20
C ALA A 145 -11.89 -10.06 4.14
N ILE A 146 -10.74 -10.64 3.83
CA ILE A 146 -10.12 -11.72 4.57
C ILE A 146 -8.80 -11.21 5.14
N SER A 147 -8.57 -11.53 6.42
CA SER A 147 -7.31 -11.25 7.13
C SER A 147 -6.78 -9.81 6.98
N PRO A 148 -7.55 -8.77 7.34
CA PRO A 148 -7.03 -7.41 7.35
C PRO A 148 -5.93 -7.29 8.42
N VAL A 149 -4.71 -6.98 7.96
CA VAL A 149 -3.51 -6.87 8.79
C VAL A 149 -2.95 -5.45 8.62
N ALA A 150 -3.10 -4.62 9.66
CA ALA A 150 -2.45 -3.31 9.71
C ALA A 150 -0.97 -3.48 10.07
N PHE A 151 -0.10 -2.80 9.34
CA PHE A 151 1.29 -2.58 9.72
C PHE A 151 1.55 -1.09 9.89
N ASN A 152 1.99 -0.76 11.10
CA ASN A 152 2.54 0.53 11.48
C ASN A 152 3.61 0.33 12.56
N ASN A 153 4.18 1.42 13.07
CA ASN A 153 5.26 1.37 14.05
C ASN A 153 4.79 1.29 15.52
N ALA A 154 3.49 1.41 15.79
CA ALA A 154 2.99 1.51 17.15
C ALA A 154 2.12 0.28 17.50
N TYR A 155 2.77 -0.63 18.22
CA TYR A 155 2.22 -1.70 19.06
C TYR A 155 1.28 -2.75 18.40
N LEU A 156 1.92 -3.84 17.95
CA LEU A 156 1.43 -5.23 17.81
C LEU A 156 0.34 -5.50 16.74
N PRO A 157 0.38 -6.63 15.98
CA PRO A 157 1.23 -7.83 16.13
C PRO A 157 2.46 -7.88 15.18
N ILE A 158 2.82 -6.77 14.55
CA ILE A 158 3.88 -6.73 13.54
C ILE A 158 5.16 -6.16 14.15
N ARG A 159 6.31 -6.72 13.75
CA ARG A 159 7.62 -6.29 14.24
C ARG A 159 7.75 -4.78 14.04
N ASN A 160 8.14 -4.07 15.09
CA ASN A 160 8.58 -2.68 15.03
C ASN A 160 9.51 -2.51 13.82
N LEU A 161 9.09 -1.71 12.83
CA LEU A 161 9.85 -1.51 11.60
C LEU A 161 11.08 -0.60 11.81
N GLY A 162 11.28 -0.13 13.05
CA GLY A 162 12.45 0.62 13.51
C GLY A 162 12.36 2.12 13.26
N PHE A 163 11.16 2.65 13.03
CA PHE A 163 10.97 4.06 12.72
C PHE A 163 10.75 4.86 14.01
N VAL A 164 11.06 6.15 13.98
CA VAL A 164 10.73 7.11 15.04
C VAL A 164 9.92 8.19 14.35
N ASN A 165 8.78 8.59 14.93
CA ASN A 165 7.93 9.67 14.42
C ASN A 165 7.50 9.48 12.95
N ASN A 166 6.73 8.44 12.67
CA ASN A 166 6.32 7.98 11.34
C ASN A 166 5.11 8.71 10.75
N PHE A 167 5.09 10.03 10.80
CA PHE A 167 3.98 10.86 10.33
C PHE A 167 3.45 10.51 8.93
N GLU A 168 2.13 10.35 8.81
CA GLU A 168 1.44 10.11 7.54
C GLU A 168 2.01 8.91 6.74
N PHE A 169 2.50 7.89 7.45
CA PHE A 169 2.90 6.65 6.83
C PHE A 169 1.75 6.05 6.02
N GLY A 170 2.02 5.74 4.75
CA GLY A 170 1.00 5.32 3.80
C GLY A 170 0.51 6.42 2.86
N SER A 171 1.04 7.64 2.93
CA SER A 171 0.69 8.76 2.03
C SER A 171 0.78 8.43 0.53
N ALA A 172 1.65 7.49 0.15
CA ALA A 172 1.70 6.93 -1.20
C ALA A 172 2.06 5.44 -1.15
N LEU A 173 1.50 4.66 -2.08
CA LEU A 173 1.76 3.23 -2.19
C LEU A 173 2.13 2.86 -3.63
N ALA A 174 3.11 1.98 -3.81
CA ALA A 174 3.39 1.37 -5.10
C ALA A 174 3.91 -0.06 -4.94
N ILE A 175 3.37 -0.99 -5.72
CA ILE A 175 3.88 -2.36 -5.78
C ILE A 175 5.10 -2.38 -6.71
N LEU A 176 6.23 -2.90 -6.22
CA LEU A 176 7.50 -3.02 -6.96
C LEU A 176 7.71 -4.43 -7.55
N GLY A 177 6.65 -5.24 -7.57
CA GLY A 177 6.65 -6.64 -7.95
C GLY A 177 7.03 -7.59 -6.80
N GLY A 178 6.86 -8.89 -7.05
CA GLY A 178 7.05 -9.93 -6.04
C GLY A 178 7.14 -11.34 -6.61
N SER A 179 6.93 -12.31 -5.73
CA SER A 179 6.74 -13.72 -5.99
C SER A 179 5.47 -14.20 -5.27
N ALA A 180 5.07 -15.45 -5.51
CA ALA A 180 3.92 -16.12 -4.86
C ALA A 180 4.05 -16.32 -3.32
N SER A 181 4.99 -15.62 -2.68
CA SER A 181 5.23 -15.72 -1.24
C SER A 181 5.75 -14.42 -0.63
N ALA A 182 6.15 -13.45 -1.46
CA ALA A 182 6.68 -12.17 -1.03
C ALA A 182 6.45 -11.07 -2.08
N LEU A 183 5.79 -9.99 -1.68
CA LEU A 183 5.59 -8.79 -2.50
C LEU A 183 6.46 -7.65 -1.99
N ARG A 184 6.99 -6.81 -2.89
CA ARG A 184 7.68 -5.58 -2.49
C ARG A 184 6.73 -4.40 -2.64
N LEU A 185 6.59 -3.64 -1.55
CA LEU A 185 5.73 -2.46 -1.47
C LEU A 185 6.60 -1.25 -1.13
N ALA A 186 6.58 -0.22 -1.98
CA ALA A 186 7.04 1.10 -1.63
C ALA A 186 5.94 1.84 -0.86
N VAL A 187 6.30 2.45 0.27
CA VAL A 187 5.39 3.21 1.13
C VAL A 187 5.99 4.58 1.38
N GLY A 188 5.25 5.62 1.01
CA GLY A 188 5.59 7.01 1.25
C GLY A 188 5.20 7.47 2.67
N MET A 189 5.98 8.41 3.18
CA MET A 189 5.72 9.21 4.37
C MET A 189 5.92 10.68 3.97
N GLN A 190 4.85 11.47 3.86
CA GLN A 190 4.93 12.88 3.46
C GLN A 190 5.25 13.81 4.64
N GLY A 191 4.82 13.44 5.85
CA GLY A 191 4.94 14.27 7.05
C GLY A 191 6.33 14.33 7.66
N HIS A 192 6.47 15.25 8.62
CA HIS A 192 7.69 15.55 9.40
C HIS A 192 8.24 14.36 10.18
N SER A 193 8.93 13.43 9.53
CA SER A 193 9.62 12.34 10.21
C SER A 193 10.84 12.87 10.95
N ILE A 194 10.67 13.29 12.21
CA ILE A 194 11.78 13.50 13.14
C ILE A 194 12.44 12.13 13.35
N ASP A 195 13.41 11.81 12.50
CA ASP A 195 14.32 10.72 12.79
C ASP A 195 15.20 11.07 13.98
N SER A 196 16.06 10.13 14.37
CA SER A 196 17.07 10.35 15.39
C SER A 196 18.01 11.53 15.11
N ASN A 197 17.97 12.13 13.91
CA ASN A 197 18.78 13.28 13.52
C ASN A 197 17.98 14.59 13.52
N GLY A 198 16.66 14.55 13.72
CA GLY A 198 15.80 15.75 13.78
C GLY A 198 15.34 16.28 12.43
N ASP A 199 15.58 15.54 11.33
CA ASP A 199 15.18 15.97 9.99
C ASP A 199 13.65 15.94 9.84
N ARG A 200 13.11 16.70 8.89
CA ARG A 200 11.66 16.89 8.68
C ARG A 200 11.19 16.44 7.30
N ASP A 201 12.03 15.66 6.64
CA ASP A 201 11.88 15.28 5.24
C ASP A 201 10.94 14.09 5.06
N GLY A 202 10.22 14.10 3.94
CA GLY A 202 9.45 12.95 3.49
C GLY A 202 10.35 11.77 3.11
N LYS A 203 9.87 10.55 3.36
CA LYS A 203 10.64 9.31 3.17
C LYS A 203 9.87 8.31 2.32
N VAL A 204 10.60 7.44 1.63
CA VAL A 204 10.05 6.26 0.97
C VAL A 204 10.70 5.02 1.54
N HIS A 205 9.88 4.13 2.08
CA HIS A 205 10.31 2.84 2.60
C HIS A 205 9.97 1.73 1.62
N ILE A 206 10.90 0.80 1.42
CA ILE A 206 10.62 -0.43 0.68
C ILE A 206 10.42 -1.54 1.71
N LEU A 207 9.26 -2.17 1.65
CA LEU A 207 8.87 -3.28 2.52
C LEU A 207 8.74 -4.55 1.70
N THR A 208 9.08 -5.68 2.33
CA THR A 208 8.69 -7.01 1.87
C THR A 208 7.44 -7.43 2.64
N ILE A 209 6.37 -7.79 1.92
CA ILE A 209 5.12 -8.30 2.46
C ILE A 209 5.04 -9.80 2.18
N SER A 210 4.92 -10.63 3.20
CA SER A 210 4.72 -12.08 3.03
C SER A 210 3.28 -12.44 2.66
N SER A 211 3.04 -13.67 2.19
CA SER A 211 1.69 -14.27 2.03
C SER A 211 0.77 -14.07 3.24
N SER A 212 1.30 -14.13 4.47
CA SER A 212 0.51 -13.87 5.69
C SER A 212 0.14 -12.39 5.93
N GLY A 213 0.44 -11.47 5.01
CA GLY A 213 0.21 -10.03 5.16
C GLY A 213 1.23 -9.30 6.04
N ARG A 214 2.21 -10.02 6.61
CA ARG A 214 3.24 -9.43 7.47
C ARG A 214 4.27 -8.64 6.67
N ALA A 215 4.57 -7.42 7.12
CA ALA A 215 5.58 -6.54 6.54
C ALA A 215 6.93 -6.64 7.27
N ALA A 216 8.03 -6.46 6.52
CA ALA A 216 9.38 -6.27 7.04
C ALA A 216 10.16 -5.30 6.14
N LEU A 217 11.11 -4.54 6.70
CA LEU A 217 11.97 -3.66 5.90
C LEU A 217 12.76 -4.47 4.86
N PHE A 218 12.74 -4.03 3.61
CA PHE A 218 13.54 -4.65 2.56
C PHE A 218 15.02 -4.47 2.86
N ARG A 219 15.74 -5.58 2.96
CA ARG A 219 17.20 -5.59 3.08
C ARG A 219 17.78 -6.12 1.77
N PRO A 220 18.44 -5.27 0.95
CA PRO A 220 19.13 -5.77 -0.23
C PRO A 220 20.20 -6.78 0.21
N ARG A 221 20.29 -7.92 -0.48
CA ARG A 221 21.38 -8.88 -0.24
C ARG A 221 22.70 -8.16 -0.54
N ARG A 222 23.54 -7.95 0.47
CA ARG A 222 24.95 -7.60 0.25
C ARG A 222 25.62 -8.82 -0.38
N SER A 223 25.91 -8.75 -1.67
CA SER A 223 26.83 -9.70 -2.29
C SER A 223 28.24 -9.26 -1.92
N THR A 224 28.80 -9.82 -0.85
CA THR A 224 30.24 -9.77 -0.64
C THR A 224 30.85 -10.88 -1.51
N ARG A 225 31.28 -10.56 -2.73
CA ARG A 225 32.23 -11.44 -3.42
C ARG A 225 33.57 -11.29 -2.72
N HIS A 226 34.03 -12.35 -2.06
CA HIS A 226 35.43 -12.46 -1.65
C HIS A 226 36.28 -12.66 -2.90
N LEU A 227 36.74 -11.57 -3.50
CA LEU A 227 37.90 -11.55 -4.39
C LEU A 227 39.07 -11.03 -3.53
N GLY A 228 39.97 -11.94 -3.16
CA GLY A 228 41.28 -11.66 -2.56
C GLY A 228 41.42 -10.34 -1.77
N GLY A 229 41.08 -10.34 -0.49
CA GLY A 229 41.67 -9.43 0.50
C GLY A 229 41.35 -7.93 0.43
N ARG A 230 40.37 -7.45 -0.36
CA ARG A 230 39.91 -6.06 -0.29
C ARG A 230 38.38 -5.95 -0.34
N HIS A 231 37.81 -5.32 0.69
CA HIS A 231 36.36 -5.09 0.81
C HIS A 231 35.90 -4.03 -0.20
N LEU A 232 35.44 -4.45 -1.38
CA LEU A 232 34.62 -3.60 -2.25
C LEU A 232 33.14 -3.93 -2.05
N CYS A 233 32.36 -2.96 -1.56
CA CYS A 233 30.91 -3.01 -1.62
C CYS A 233 30.46 -2.59 -3.02
N ALA A 234 30.12 -3.55 -3.89
CA ALA A 234 29.51 -3.26 -5.19
C ALA A 234 28.01 -3.55 -5.16
N PHE A 235 27.19 -2.58 -5.58
CA PHE A 235 25.78 -2.81 -5.90
C PHE A 235 25.69 -3.67 -7.16
N VAL A 236 25.20 -4.90 -7.03
CA VAL A 236 24.95 -5.77 -8.19
C VAL A 236 23.73 -5.22 -8.93
N ARG A 237 23.93 -4.59 -10.09
CA ARG A 237 22.85 -4.38 -11.06
C ARG A 237 22.44 -5.74 -11.64
N PRO A 238 21.15 -5.99 -11.88
CA PRO A 238 20.75 -7.16 -12.67
C PRO A 238 21.21 -6.93 -14.11
N ASP A 239 22.19 -7.71 -14.56
CA ASP A 239 22.72 -7.63 -15.92
C ASP A 239 21.82 -8.41 -16.90
N PRO A 240 21.30 -7.79 -17.97
CA PRO A 240 20.68 -8.53 -19.05
C PRO A 240 21.76 -8.91 -20.09
N THR A 241 22.03 -10.21 -20.19
CA THR A 241 22.73 -10.93 -21.28
C THR A 241 24.27 -10.83 -21.34
N PRO A 242 24.96 -11.95 -21.66
CA PRO A 242 26.41 -11.95 -21.78
C PRO A 242 26.85 -11.36 -23.12
N ARG A 243 27.53 -10.20 -23.10
CA ARG A 243 28.43 -9.80 -24.19
C ARG A 243 29.88 -10.04 -23.75
N PRO A 244 30.75 -10.58 -24.63
CA PRO A 244 32.18 -10.67 -24.33
C PRO A 244 32.81 -9.27 -24.36
N LEU A 245 33.48 -8.89 -23.26
CA LEU A 245 34.26 -7.66 -23.17
C LEU A 245 35.63 -7.84 -23.86
N PRO A 246 36.15 -6.83 -24.58
CA PRO A 246 37.50 -6.84 -25.11
C PRO A 246 38.54 -6.54 -24.00
N LEU A 247 39.66 -7.24 -24.07
CA LEU A 247 40.81 -7.11 -23.17
C LEU A 247 41.48 -5.74 -23.29
N GLY A 248 41.70 -5.09 -22.15
CA GLY A 248 42.80 -4.13 -21.97
C GLY A 248 42.40 -2.67 -21.79
N ARG A 249 42.31 -2.23 -20.53
CA ARG A 249 42.90 -0.99 -19.97
C ARG A 249 42.53 -0.86 -18.48
N PRO A 250 43.49 -0.55 -17.58
CA PRO A 250 43.17 -0.31 -16.18
C PRO A 250 42.48 1.05 -16.02
N LEU A 251 41.28 1.06 -15.43
CA LEU A 251 40.57 2.28 -15.04
C LEU A 251 41.21 2.83 -13.75
N ALA A 252 41.52 4.12 -13.74
CA ALA A 252 42.18 4.81 -12.63
C ALA A 252 41.34 4.71 -11.34
N LEU A 253 41.99 4.30 -10.25
CA LEU A 253 41.45 4.41 -8.89
C LEU A 253 41.32 5.89 -8.52
N GLN A 254 40.12 6.34 -8.19
CA GLN A 254 39.93 7.49 -7.32
C GLN A 254 39.54 6.97 -5.95
N THR A 255 40.44 7.13 -4.99
CA THR A 255 40.22 6.82 -3.58
C THR A 255 39.27 7.85 -2.98
N CYS A 256 38.27 7.40 -2.20
CA CYS A 256 37.66 8.24 -1.17
C CYS A 256 38.57 8.29 0.06
#